data_AF-A0A1W6LJJ1-F1
#
_entry.id   AF-A0A1W6LJJ1-F1
#
_cell.length_a   1.000
_cell.length_b   1.000
_cell.length_c   1.000
_cell.angle_alpha   90.00
_cell.angle_beta   90.00
_cell.angle_gamma   90.00
#
_symmetry.space_group_name_H-M   'P 1'
#
loop_
_entity.id
_entity.type
_entity.pdbx_description
1 polymer ?
#
loop_
_entity_poly.entity_id
_entity_poly.type
_entity_poly.pdbx_seq_one_letter_code
_entity_poly.pdbx_strand_id
1 'polypeptide(L)'
;MQQDFKELIQILLEIDNPADMECFLEEILTPSEKKDVILRWKLLKMVHSGMPQRQIASNLRISLCKITRGSKILKNPDSTCKRFLDRGLSEDTK
;
A
#
# COMPACT_ATOMS: atom_id res chain seq x y z
N MET A 1 15.70 -3.41 17.06
CA MET A 1 14.58 -2.71 16.37
C MET A 1 15.01 -1.99 15.10
N GLN A 2 15.86 -0.94 15.13
CA GLN A 2 16.30 -0.29 13.88
C GLN A 2 17.16 -1.21 13.01
N GLN A 3 17.96 -2.08 13.62
CA GLN A 3 18.74 -3.10 12.91
C GLN A 3 17.83 -4.17 12.29
N ASP A 4 16.91 -4.71 13.09
CA ASP A 4 15.97 -5.77 12.70
C ASP A 4 15.08 -5.33 11.53
N PHE A 5 14.65 -4.05 11.52
CA PHE A 5 13.88 -3.51 10.40
C PHE A 5 14.71 -3.36 9.12
N LYS A 6 16.00 -3.00 9.24
CA LYS A 6 16.90 -2.93 8.08
C LYS A 6 17.18 -4.32 7.51
N GLU A 7 17.37 -5.31 8.38
CA GLU A 7 17.53 -6.71 7.99
C GLU A 7 16.30 -7.20 7.22
N LEU A 8 15.09 -6.98 7.75
CA LEU A 8 13.85 -7.30 7.04
C LEU A 8 13.76 -6.63 5.66
N ILE A 9 14.18 -5.36 5.54
CA ILE A 9 14.22 -4.67 4.25
C ILE A 9 15.18 -5.35 3.28
N GLN A 10 16.36 -5.79 3.73
CA GLN A 10 17.31 -6.49 2.85
C GLN A 10 16.71 -7.80 2.34
N ILE A 11 16.11 -8.61 3.22
CA ILE A 11 15.43 -9.85 2.85
C ILE A 11 14.34 -9.59 1.80
N LEU A 12 13.50 -8.56 2.01
CA LEU A 12 12.46 -8.18 1.05
C LEU A 12 13.02 -7.73 -0.32
N LEU A 13 14.23 -7.18 -0.35
CA LEU A 13 14.89 -6.74 -1.60
C LEU A 13 15.61 -7.89 -2.33
N GLU A 14 15.94 -8.98 -1.65
CA GLU A 14 16.58 -10.17 -2.23
C GLU A 14 15.58 -11.11 -2.92
N ILE A 15 14.28 -10.97 -2.63
CA ILE A 15 13.24 -11.80 -3.25
C ILE A 15 12.90 -11.26 -4.65
N ASP A 16 13.51 -11.86 -5.68
CA ASP A 16 13.35 -11.46 -7.08
C ASP A 16 12.17 -12.12 -7.82
N ASN A 17 11.46 -13.05 -7.16
CA ASN A 17 10.36 -13.82 -7.73
C ASN A 17 9.02 -13.48 -7.05
N PRO A 18 7.96 -13.12 -7.81
CA PRO A 18 6.65 -12.82 -7.24
C PRO A 18 6.03 -13.93 -6.39
N ALA A 19 6.22 -15.20 -6.76
CA ALA A 19 5.65 -16.32 -6.00
C ALA A 19 6.32 -16.48 -4.62
N ASP A 20 7.63 -16.27 -4.54
CA ASP A 20 8.36 -16.31 -3.28
C ASP A 20 7.98 -15.13 -2.38
N MET A 21 7.78 -13.94 -2.96
CA MET A 21 7.29 -12.76 -2.23
C MET A 21 5.89 -12.97 -1.69
N GLU A 22 5.00 -13.58 -2.48
CA GLU A 22 3.65 -13.92 -2.03
C GLU A 22 3.69 -14.90 -0.86
N CYS A 23 4.44 -16.00 -0.99
CA CYS A 23 4.61 -16.99 0.08
C CYS A 23 5.16 -16.34 1.36
N PHE A 24 6.25 -15.56 1.25
CA PHE A 24 6.85 -14.85 2.37
C PHE A 24 5.85 -13.93 3.09
N LEU A 25 5.07 -13.14 2.34
CA LEU A 25 4.08 -12.24 2.93
C LEU A 25 2.90 -13.00 3.55
N GLU A 26 2.55 -14.18 3.05
CA GLU A 26 1.53 -15.05 3.65
C GLU A 26 1.98 -15.72 4.94
N GLU A 27 3.26 -16.05 5.06
CA GLU A 27 3.84 -16.64 6.27
C GLU A 27 4.01 -15.61 7.40
N ILE A 28 4.43 -14.38 7.07
CA ILE A 28 4.77 -13.36 8.08
C ILE A 28 3.56 -12.50 8.50
N LEU A 29 2.56 -12.32 7.62
CA LEU A 29 1.39 -11.50 7.92
C LEU A 29 0.22 -12.38 8.33
N THR A 30 -0.51 -11.95 9.36
CA THR A 30 -1.82 -12.52 9.64
C THR A 30 -2.81 -12.19 8.50
N PRO A 31 -3.87 -13.00 8.31
CA PRO A 31 -4.92 -12.70 7.33
C PRO A 31 -5.54 -11.30 7.50
N SER A 32 -5.62 -10.79 8.73
CA SER A 32 -6.06 -9.42 9.04
C SER A 32 -5.07 -8.37 8.58
N GLU A 33 -3.77 -8.57 8.81
CA GLU A 33 -2.73 -7.61 8.42
C GLU A 33 -2.58 -7.54 6.90
N LYS A 34 -2.62 -8.69 6.21
CA LYS A 34 -2.64 -8.76 4.73
C LYS A 34 -3.81 -7.93 4.18
N LYS A 35 -5.02 -8.11 4.72
CA LYS A 35 -6.21 -7.31 4.33
C LYS A 35 -5.99 -5.82 4.57
N ASP A 36 -5.41 -5.44 5.69
CA ASP A 36 -5.14 -4.05 6.05
C ASP A 36 -4.10 -3.39 5.12
N VAL A 37 -3.02 -4.10 4.77
CA VAL A 37 -2.01 -3.62 3.80
C VAL A 37 -2.64 -3.40 2.43
N ILE A 38 -3.41 -4.38 1.93
CA ILE A 38 -4.12 -4.29 0.65
C ILE A 38 -5.12 -3.13 0.67
N LEU A 39 -5.88 -2.97 1.75
CA LEU A 39 -6.85 -1.88 1.92
C LEU A 39 -6.17 -0.51 1.89
N ARG A 40 -5.02 -0.37 2.56
CA ARG A 40 -4.22 0.87 2.53
C ARG A 40 -3.72 1.18 1.11
N TRP A 41 -3.27 0.17 0.37
CA TRP A 41 -2.83 0.37 -1.01
C TRP A 41 -3.99 0.79 -1.92
N LYS A 42 -5.15 0.12 -1.83
CA LYS A 42 -6.36 0.50 -2.58
C LYS A 42 -6.81 1.93 -2.28
N LEU A 43 -6.78 2.32 -1.00
CA LEU A 43 -7.05 3.70 -0.58
C LEU A 43 -6.12 4.70 -1.28
N LEU A 44 -4.81 4.46 -1.27
CA LEU A 44 -3.85 5.36 -1.91
C LEU A 44 -4.10 5.47 -3.42
N LYS A 45 -4.39 4.37 -4.11
CA LYS A 45 -4.77 4.39 -5.54
C LYS A 45 -5.99 5.28 -5.81
N MET A 46 -7.05 5.14 -5.01
CA MET A 46 -8.29 5.91 -5.21
C MET A 46 -8.11 7.39 -4.89
N VAL A 47 -7.31 7.72 -3.87
CA VAL A 47 -6.98 9.13 -3.57
C VAL A 47 -6.12 9.73 -4.69
N HIS A 48 -5.13 8.97 -5.19
CA HIS A 48 -4.27 9.38 -6.30
C HIS A 48 -5.05 9.60 -7.60
N SER A 49 -6.06 8.76 -7.88
CA SER A 49 -6.95 8.90 -9.03
C SER A 49 -7.95 10.07 -8.92
N GLY A 50 -7.86 10.89 -7.87
CA GLY A 50 -8.74 12.04 -7.65
C GLY A 50 -10.15 11.69 -7.16
N MET A 51 -10.41 10.47 -6.70
CA MET A 51 -11.74 10.08 -6.25
C MET A 51 -12.16 10.88 -4.99
N PRO A 52 -13.41 11.40 -4.92
CA PRO A 52 -13.89 12.11 -3.73
C PRO A 52 -13.86 11.25 -2.46
N GLN A 53 -13.42 11.83 -1.34
CA GLN A 53 -13.23 11.10 -0.08
C GLN A 53 -14.50 10.39 0.41
N ARG A 54 -15.68 10.99 0.23
CA ARG A 54 -16.96 10.36 0.63
C ARG A 54 -17.26 9.09 -0.19
N GLN A 55 -16.91 9.09 -1.47
CA GLN A 55 -17.06 7.93 -2.33
C GLN A 55 -16.07 6.83 -1.93
N ILE A 56 -14.81 7.19 -1.63
CA ILE A 56 -13.80 6.26 -1.11
C ILE A 56 -14.27 5.62 0.20
N ALA A 57 -14.83 6.41 1.12
CA ALA A 57 -15.35 5.92 2.40
C ALA A 57 -16.44 4.87 2.21
N SER A 58 -17.36 5.11 1.27
CA SER A 58 -18.44 4.16 0.92
C SER A 58 -17.87 2.88 0.29
N ASN A 59 -17.01 3.01 -0.71
CA ASN A 59 -16.46 1.89 -1.48
C ASN A 59 -15.59 0.97 -0.61
N LEU A 60 -14.74 1.55 0.25
CA LEU A 60 -13.80 0.81 1.09
C LEU A 60 -14.35 0.53 2.51
N ARG A 61 -15.52 1.07 2.85
CA ARG A 61 -16.14 0.98 4.19
C ARG A 61 -15.18 1.40 5.31
N ILE A 62 -14.50 2.53 5.11
CA ILE A 62 -13.54 3.10 6.06
C ILE A 62 -13.94 4.51 6.51
N SER A 63 -13.44 4.93 7.66
CA SER A 63 -13.67 6.29 8.17
C SER A 63 -12.93 7.35 7.35
N LEU A 64 -13.49 8.56 7.30
CA LEU A 64 -12.84 9.72 6.67
C LEU A 64 -11.43 9.98 7.24
N CYS A 65 -11.20 9.73 8.53
CA CYS A 65 -9.89 9.88 9.17
C CYS A 65 -8.81 8.97 8.52
N LYS A 66 -9.15 7.75 8.12
CA LYS A 66 -8.20 6.88 7.39
C LYS A 66 -7.83 7.48 6.03
N ILE A 67 -8.78 8.14 5.36
CA ILE A 67 -8.61 8.75 4.04
C ILE A 67 -7.77 10.02 4.11
N THR A 68 -7.98 10.86 5.11
CA THR A 68 -7.19 12.10 5.28
C THR A 68 -5.71 11.78 5.53
N ARG A 69 -5.39 10.71 6.26
CA ARG A 69 -4.01 10.22 6.41
C ARG A 69 -3.40 9.80 5.07
N GLY A 70 -4.13 9.02 4.26
CA GLY A 70 -3.68 8.65 2.90
C GLY A 70 -3.46 9.88 2.00
N SER A 71 -4.36 10.85 2.07
CA SER A 71 -4.23 12.12 1.34
C SER A 71 -2.98 12.89 1.74
N LYS A 72 -2.61 12.90 3.03
CA LYS A 72 -1.38 13.54 3.51
C LYS A 72 -0.12 12.86 2.94
N ILE A 73 -0.11 11.53 2.84
CA ILE A 73 1.01 10.77 2.25
C ILE A 73 1.21 11.18 0.78
N LEU A 74 0.14 11.36 0.00
CA LEU A 74 0.24 11.69 -1.42
C LEU A 74 0.47 13.18 -1.71
N LYS A 75 0.20 14.05 -0.72
CA LYS A 75 0.59 15.48 -0.79
C LYS A 75 2.08 15.70 -0.58
N ASN A 76 2.78 14.77 0.08
CA ASN A 76 4.23 14.86 0.25
C ASN A 76 4.95 14.59 -1.09
N PRO A 77 5.74 15.54 -1.62
CA PRO A 77 6.49 15.34 -2.87
C PRO A 77 7.51 14.18 -2.77
N ASP A 78 8.09 13.92 -1.60
CA ASP A 78 9.09 12.87 -1.38
C ASP A 78 8.45 11.50 -1.05
N SER A 79 7.14 11.37 -1.24
CA SER A 79 6.42 10.14 -0.96
C SER A 79 6.81 9.03 -1.93
N THR A 80 7.45 7.98 -1.41
CA THR A 80 7.72 6.75 -2.17
C THR A 80 6.45 6.15 -2.74
N CYS A 81 5.34 6.15 -1.97
CA CYS A 81 4.04 5.68 -2.46
C CYS A 81 3.56 6.48 -3.68
N LYS A 82 3.65 7.82 -3.60
CA LYS A 82 3.26 8.69 -4.72
C LYS A 82 4.11 8.41 -5.96
N ARG A 83 5.44 8.30 -5.80
CA ARG A 83 6.37 7.97 -6.89
C ARG A 83 6.01 6.65 -7.59
N PHE A 84 5.62 5.61 -6.84
CA PHE A 84 5.20 4.34 -7.45
C PHE A 84 3.86 4.43 -8.16
N LEU A 85 2.92 5.21 -7.64
CA LEU A 85 1.62 5.45 -8.27
C LEU A 85 1.75 6.29 -9.55
N ASP A 86 2.58 7.33 -9.53
CA ASP A 86 2.88 8.18 -10.70
C ASP A 86 3.54 7.39 -11.84
N ARG A 87 4.32 6.35 -11.52
CA ARG A 87 4.97 5.45 -12.51
C ARG A 87 4.00 4.50 -13.20
N GLY A 88 2.73 4.43 -12.77
CA GLY A 88 1.73 3.61 -13.45
C GLY A 88 1.82 2.12 -13.18
N LEU A 89 2.07 1.69 -11.94
CA LEU A 89 1.76 0.30 -11.51
C LEU A 89 0.23 0.05 -11.41
N SER A 90 -0.55 0.77 -12.20
CA SER A 90 -1.99 0.70 -12.34
C SER A 90 -2.33 0.38 -13.79
N GLU A 91 -1.86 -0.76 -14.26
CA GLU A 91 -2.53 -1.45 -15.35
C GLU A 91 -3.16 -2.69 -14.73
N ASP A 92 -4.48 -2.74 -14.86
CA ASP A 92 -5.30 -3.90 -14.56
C ASP A 92 -4.62 -5.15 -15.14
N THR A 93 -4.27 -6.11 -14.27
CA THR A 93 -4.18 -7.50 -14.70
C THR A 93 -5.59 -7.88 -15.16
N LYS A 94 -5.79 -7.76 -16.47
CA LYS A 94 -6.91 -8.35 -17.21
C LYS A 94 -6.99 -9.85 -16.97
#